data_AF-G5ARY0-F1
#
_entry.id   AF-G5ARY0-F1
#
_cell.length_a   1.000
_cell.length_b   1.000
_cell.length_c   1.000
_cell.angle_alpha   90.00
_cell.angle_beta   90.00
_cell.angle_gamma   90.00
#
_symmetry.space_group_name_H-M   'P 1'
#
loop_
_entity.id
_entity.type
_entity.pdbx_description
1 polymer ?
#
loop_
_entity_poly.entity_id
_entity_poly.type
_entity_poly.pdbx_seq_one_letter_code
_entity_poly.pdbx_strand_id
1 'polypeptide(L)'
;MERDWHIEYWWPLYAKQEEHTRRLVCGPGIDIRNDYQQLKRLENCTVIEGYLHILLISKAEDYRSYRFPKLTVITEYLLLFRVAGLESLGDLFPNLTVIRGWKLFYNYALVIFEMTNLKDIGLYNLRNITRGAIRIEKNADLCYLSTVDWSLILDAVSNNYIVGNKPPKECGDLCPGTMEEKPLCEKTTINNEYNYRCWTTNRCQKTPCEDWSICLFGAVCSASRLQQAQVLQTTKVDHDVDLDFQVVPGKRPVALDKKAGPPEQMHSSFVFSWELLSPQNTLALLSCSQCGG
;
A
#
# COMPACT_ATOMS: atom_id res chain seq x y z
N MET A 1 27.85 -65.12 3.54
CA MET A 1 27.15 -64.32 4.55
C MET A 1 27.57 -62.88 4.29
N GLU A 2 27.13 -62.35 3.16
CA GLU A 2 27.45 -61.01 2.66
C GLU A 2 26.20 -60.16 2.80
N ARG A 3 26.37 -58.95 3.33
CA ARG A 3 25.39 -57.88 3.17
C ARG A 3 26.14 -56.63 2.74
N ASP A 4 26.25 -56.53 1.42
CA ASP A 4 26.30 -55.28 0.67
C ASP A 4 25.17 -54.37 1.14
N TRP A 5 25.51 -53.11 1.45
CA TRP A 5 24.54 -52.02 1.47
C TRP A 5 24.90 -51.05 0.36
N HIS A 6 24.25 -51.26 -0.79
CA HIS A 6 24.14 -50.27 -1.86
C HIS A 6 23.54 -48.97 -1.31
N ILE A 7 24.30 -47.88 -1.36
CA ILE A 7 23.77 -46.52 -1.27
C ILE A 7 23.92 -45.91 -2.65
N GLU A 8 22.88 -46.07 -3.47
CA GLU A 8 22.60 -45.14 -4.56
C GLU A 8 21.09 -44.93 -4.67
N TYR A 9 20.76 -43.74 -5.15
CA TYR A 9 19.44 -43.24 -5.56
C TYR A 9 18.57 -42.82 -4.39
N TRP A 10 18.41 -41.49 -4.23
CA TRP A 10 17.12 -40.78 -4.19
C TRP A 10 17.31 -39.26 -4.03
N TRP A 11 18.33 -38.65 -4.66
CA TRP A 11 18.48 -37.18 -4.65
C TRP A 11 18.99 -36.59 -5.97
N PRO A 12 18.13 -36.33 -6.98
CA PRO A 12 17.36 -35.09 -6.86
C PRO A 12 16.03 -35.12 -7.65
N LEU A 13 14.91 -35.30 -6.95
CA LEU A 13 13.59 -34.81 -7.43
C LEU A 13 13.13 -33.56 -6.66
N TYR A 14 14.07 -32.88 -5.97
CA TYR A 14 13.85 -31.60 -5.31
C TYR A 14 14.92 -30.56 -5.70
N ALA A 15 15.30 -30.51 -6.97
CA ALA A 15 15.75 -29.26 -7.58
C ALA A 15 14.52 -28.61 -8.24
N LYS A 16 13.58 -28.14 -7.41
CA LYS A 16 12.52 -27.25 -7.90
C LYS A 16 13.23 -25.97 -8.30
N GLN A 17 13.43 -25.82 -9.60
CA GLN A 17 13.96 -24.62 -10.21
C GLN A 17 13.03 -23.48 -9.81
N GLU A 18 13.44 -22.68 -8.83
CA GLU A 18 12.86 -21.36 -8.63
C GLU A 18 13.09 -20.64 -9.94
N GLU A 19 12.01 -20.49 -10.71
CA GLU A 19 11.95 -19.56 -11.80
C GLU A 19 12.09 -18.17 -11.18
N HIS A 20 13.33 -17.79 -10.94
CA HIS A 20 13.73 -16.45 -10.58
C HIS A 20 13.30 -15.60 -11.77
N THR A 21 12.06 -15.10 -11.73
CA THR A 21 11.56 -14.08 -12.65
C THR A 21 12.62 -12.99 -12.60
N ARG A 22 13.50 -12.95 -13.62
CA ARG A 22 14.55 -11.95 -13.69
C ARG A 22 13.82 -10.63 -13.80
N ARG A 23 13.67 -9.93 -12.67
CA ARG A 23 13.16 -8.57 -12.63
C ARG A 23 14.10 -7.76 -13.49
N LEU A 24 13.64 -7.44 -14.70
CA LEU A 24 14.43 -6.66 -15.63
C LEU A 24 14.38 -5.22 -15.13
N VAL A 25 15.53 -4.78 -14.63
CA VAL A 25 15.75 -3.42 -14.16
C VAL A 25 16.20 -2.58 -15.35
N CYS A 26 15.53 -1.45 -15.55
CA CYS A 26 15.86 -0.48 -16.58
C CYS A 26 16.34 0.81 -15.93
N GLY A 27 17.45 1.37 -16.41
CA GLY A 27 18.02 2.60 -15.86
C GLY A 27 19.48 2.79 -16.27
N PRO A 28 20.13 3.87 -15.80
CA PRO A 28 19.59 4.87 -14.86
C PRO A 28 18.68 5.89 -15.54
N GLY A 29 17.44 6.05 -15.05
CA GLY A 29 16.47 7.07 -15.51
C GLY A 29 16.06 6.97 -16.98
N ILE A 30 14.78 7.15 -17.30
CA ILE A 30 14.29 7.08 -18.68
C ILE A 30 13.61 8.39 -19.03
N ASP A 31 14.17 9.12 -19.99
CA ASP A 31 13.55 10.28 -20.63
C ASP A 31 13.08 9.89 -22.04
N ILE A 32 11.77 9.93 -22.26
CA ILE A 32 11.09 9.73 -23.54
C ILE A 32 10.49 11.06 -23.95
N ARG A 33 10.94 11.59 -25.09
CA ARG A 33 10.58 12.93 -25.52
C ARG A 33 10.36 13.01 -27.03
N ASN A 34 9.35 13.79 -27.44
CA ASN A 34 8.98 14.10 -28.83
C ASN A 34 8.47 12.92 -29.66
N ASP A 35 9.11 11.75 -29.58
CA ASP A 35 8.81 10.57 -30.37
C ASP A 35 8.23 9.46 -29.49
N TYR A 36 6.96 9.13 -29.72
CA TYR A 36 6.24 8.09 -29.00
C TYR A 36 6.83 6.69 -29.22
N GLN A 37 7.54 6.44 -30.34
CA GLN A 37 8.14 5.14 -30.60
C GLN A 37 9.24 4.79 -29.58
N GLN A 38 9.80 5.79 -28.89
CA GLN A 38 10.75 5.56 -27.81
C GLN A 38 10.11 4.88 -26.58
N LEU A 39 8.78 4.83 -26.48
CA LEU A 39 8.08 4.05 -25.46
C LEU A 39 8.49 2.57 -25.50
N LYS A 40 8.91 2.02 -26.65
CA LYS A 40 9.40 0.63 -26.77
C LYS A 40 10.55 0.29 -25.81
N ARG A 41 11.30 1.30 -25.34
CA ARG A 41 12.36 1.13 -24.33
C ARG A 41 11.83 0.52 -23.02
N LEU A 42 10.52 0.58 -22.78
CA LEU A 42 9.86 0.08 -21.58
C LEU A 42 9.35 -1.37 -21.69
N GLU A 43 9.41 -2.01 -22.88
CA GLU A 43 8.77 -3.31 -23.18
C GLU A 43 9.08 -4.42 -22.17
N ASN A 44 10.33 -4.45 -21.70
CA ASN A 44 10.81 -5.49 -20.81
C ASN A 44 11.04 -5.01 -19.38
N CYS A 45 10.81 -3.73 -19.08
CA CYS A 45 11.10 -3.15 -17.78
C CYS A 45 10.08 -3.62 -16.74
N THR A 46 10.59 -4.25 -15.68
CA THR A 46 9.81 -4.56 -14.47
C THR A 46 9.97 -3.48 -13.42
N VAL A 47 11.19 -2.97 -13.28
CA VAL A 47 11.57 -1.91 -12.34
C VAL A 47 12.33 -0.84 -13.11
N ILE A 48 11.96 0.42 -12.92
CA ILE A 48 12.77 1.56 -13.38
C ILE A 48 13.61 2.07 -12.20
N GLU A 49 14.92 1.96 -12.35
CA GLU A 49 15.91 2.53 -11.46
C GLU A 49 16.22 3.97 -11.92
N GLY A 50 15.67 4.96 -11.22
CA GLY A 50 15.60 6.35 -11.64
C GLY A 50 14.18 6.87 -11.83
N TYR A 51 14.07 7.99 -12.53
CA TYR A 51 12.82 8.62 -12.92
C TYR A 51 12.31 8.10 -14.28
N LEU A 52 11.04 8.34 -14.57
CA LEU A 52 10.45 8.17 -15.90
C LEU A 52 9.84 9.50 -16.35
N HIS A 53 10.33 10.05 -17.46
CA HIS A 53 9.76 11.23 -18.12
C HIS A 53 9.13 10.83 -19.44
N ILE A 54 7.92 11.33 -19.71
CA ILE A 54 7.23 11.19 -20.98
C ILE A 54 6.73 12.59 -21.38
N LEU A 55 7.45 13.23 -22.30
CA LEU A 55 7.36 14.68 -22.52
C LEU A 55 7.17 15.05 -23.99
N LEU A 56 6.45 16.14 -24.24
CA LEU A 56 6.45 16.86 -25.53
C LEU A 56 6.07 15.99 -26.74
N ILE A 57 5.21 14.99 -26.57
CA ILE A 57 4.68 14.21 -27.69
C ILE A 57 3.45 14.96 -28.21
N SER A 58 3.68 15.82 -29.20
CA SER A 58 2.68 16.81 -29.65
C SER A 58 1.65 16.27 -30.63
N LYS A 59 1.95 15.15 -31.30
CA LYS A 59 1.01 14.52 -32.24
C LYS A 59 0.10 13.58 -31.48
N ALA A 60 -1.19 13.61 -31.80
CA ALA A 60 -2.12 12.61 -31.33
C ALA A 60 -1.78 11.30 -32.04
N GLU A 61 -1.01 10.46 -31.36
CA GLU A 61 -0.57 9.15 -31.85
C GLU A 61 -1.46 8.05 -31.28
N ASP A 62 -1.43 6.87 -31.90
CA ASP A 62 -2.17 5.71 -31.42
C ASP A 62 -1.37 4.94 -30.35
N TYR A 63 -1.66 5.24 -29.07
CA TYR A 63 -1.06 4.55 -27.92
C TYR A 63 -1.64 3.15 -27.68
N ARG A 64 -2.68 2.70 -28.40
CA ARG A 64 -3.32 1.39 -28.16
C ARG A 64 -2.37 0.21 -28.36
N SER A 65 -1.35 0.39 -29.20
CA SER A 65 -0.30 -0.61 -29.45
C SER A 65 0.76 -0.68 -28.34
N TYR A 66 0.81 0.32 -27.44
CA TYR A 66 1.77 0.40 -26.35
C TYR A 66 1.12 0.02 -25.03
N ARG A 67 1.61 -1.07 -24.45
CA ARG A 67 1.19 -1.53 -23.12
C ARG A 67 2.38 -2.18 -22.42
N PHE A 68 2.68 -1.73 -21.23
CA PHE A 68 3.83 -2.15 -20.43
C PHE A 68 3.39 -2.83 -19.13
N PRO A 69 2.76 -4.02 -19.20
CA PRO A 69 2.21 -4.68 -18.02
C PRO A 69 3.28 -5.26 -17.10
N LYS A 70 4.54 -5.33 -17.56
CA LYS A 70 5.66 -5.78 -16.72
C LYS A 70 6.07 -4.70 -15.71
N LEU A 71 5.88 -3.42 -16.02
CA LEU A 71 6.33 -2.32 -15.18
C LEU A 71 5.50 -2.26 -13.90
N THR A 72 6.16 -2.48 -12.77
CA THR A 72 5.52 -2.52 -11.44
C THR A 72 6.07 -1.48 -10.47
N VAL A 73 7.31 -1.04 -10.66
CA VAL A 73 7.99 -0.14 -9.71
C VAL A 73 8.78 0.95 -10.44
N ILE A 74 8.61 2.18 -9.97
CA ILE A 74 9.50 3.31 -10.27
C ILE A 74 10.16 3.74 -8.96
N THR A 75 11.49 3.86 -8.96
CA THR A 75 12.26 4.15 -7.73
C THR A 75 12.31 5.64 -7.38
N GLU A 76 12.34 6.54 -8.37
CA GLU A 76 12.29 7.98 -8.13
C GLU A 76 10.87 8.51 -8.39
N TYR A 77 10.64 9.24 -9.49
CA TYR A 77 9.37 9.88 -9.80
C TYR A 77 8.91 9.65 -11.25
N LEU A 78 7.62 9.81 -11.49
CA LEU A 78 6.99 9.77 -12.81
C LEU A 78 6.53 11.18 -13.22
N LEU A 79 6.94 11.63 -14.40
CA LEU A 79 6.59 12.94 -14.94
C LEU A 79 6.01 12.79 -16.36
N LEU A 80 4.78 13.26 -16.53
CA LEU A 80 4.13 13.40 -17.84
C LEU A 80 3.85 14.88 -18.11
N PHE A 81 4.27 15.35 -19.28
CA PHE A 81 4.10 16.76 -19.66
C PHE A 81 3.83 16.91 -21.16
N ARG A 82 2.70 17.54 -21.51
CA ARG A 82 2.33 17.84 -22.91
C ARG A 82 2.42 16.62 -23.82
N VAL A 83 1.68 15.58 -23.47
CA VAL A 83 1.51 14.37 -24.28
C VAL A 83 0.10 14.39 -24.84
N ALA A 84 -0.02 14.49 -26.16
CA ALA A 84 -1.28 14.46 -26.89
C ALA A 84 -1.68 13.02 -27.24
N GLY A 85 -2.98 12.76 -27.34
CA GLY A 85 -3.56 11.48 -27.74
C GLY A 85 -3.65 10.40 -26.66
N LEU A 86 -2.96 10.55 -25.53
CA LEU A 86 -3.02 9.58 -24.42
C LEU A 86 -4.27 9.83 -23.56
N GLU A 87 -5.18 8.86 -23.51
CA GLU A 87 -6.46 9.00 -22.79
C GLU A 87 -6.41 8.47 -21.35
N SER A 88 -5.65 7.42 -21.06
CA SER A 88 -5.49 6.84 -19.72
C SER A 88 -4.08 6.31 -19.49
N LEU A 89 -3.49 6.53 -18.31
CA LEU A 89 -2.19 5.90 -17.98
C LEU A 89 -2.35 4.41 -17.66
N GLY A 90 -3.56 3.93 -17.36
CA GLY A 90 -3.85 2.51 -17.16
C GLY A 90 -3.68 1.68 -18.43
N ASP A 91 -3.72 2.32 -19.59
CA ASP A 91 -3.46 1.68 -20.89
C ASP A 91 -1.97 1.38 -21.05
N LEU A 92 -1.10 2.30 -20.62
CA LEU A 92 0.35 2.15 -20.66
C LEU A 92 0.88 1.31 -19.49
N PHE A 93 0.48 1.60 -18.26
CA PHE A 93 1.09 1.07 -17.03
C PHE A 93 0.07 0.38 -16.13
N PRO A 94 -0.60 -0.69 -16.61
CA PRO A 94 -1.71 -1.32 -15.88
C PRO A 94 -1.30 -1.92 -14.54
N ASN A 95 -0.02 -2.28 -14.36
CA ASN A 95 0.49 -2.96 -13.17
C ASN A 95 1.47 -2.12 -12.34
N LEU A 96 1.62 -0.83 -12.65
CA LEU A 96 2.43 0.07 -11.83
C LEU A 96 1.84 0.12 -10.42
N THR A 97 2.61 -0.37 -9.45
CA THR A 97 2.15 -0.63 -8.09
C THR A 97 2.76 0.33 -7.08
N VAL A 98 4.05 0.67 -7.26
CA VAL A 98 4.79 1.50 -6.31
C VAL A 98 5.62 2.57 -7.01
N ILE A 99 5.55 3.80 -6.51
CA ILE A 99 6.50 4.86 -6.81
C ILE A 99 7.23 5.20 -5.51
N ARG A 100 8.53 4.90 -5.43
CA ARG A 100 9.25 5.00 -4.14
C ARG A 100 9.64 6.43 -3.76
N GLY A 101 9.83 7.35 -4.71
CA GLY A 101 10.17 8.74 -4.40
C GLY A 101 11.54 8.93 -3.72
N TRP A 102 12.53 8.08 -4.03
CA TRP A 102 13.90 8.23 -3.50
C TRP A 102 14.49 9.60 -3.88
N LYS A 103 14.22 10.05 -5.11
CA LYS A 103 14.33 11.45 -5.53
C LYS A 103 12.98 11.94 -6.04
N LEU A 104 12.81 13.25 -6.01
CA LEU A 104 11.54 13.93 -6.30
C LEU A 104 11.77 15.05 -7.32
N PHE A 105 10.74 15.39 -8.07
CA PHE A 105 10.69 16.58 -8.91
C PHE A 105 10.04 17.72 -8.13
N TYR A 106 10.82 18.66 -7.59
CA TYR A 106 10.32 19.75 -6.75
C TYR A 106 9.35 19.31 -5.63
N ASN A 107 9.67 18.20 -4.96
CA ASN A 107 8.87 17.51 -3.92
C ASN A 107 7.75 16.57 -4.40
N TYR A 108 7.57 16.42 -5.70
CA TYR A 108 6.55 15.54 -6.27
C TYR A 108 7.14 14.21 -6.76
N ALA A 109 6.42 13.12 -6.47
CA ALA A 109 6.74 11.77 -6.96
C ALA A 109 5.92 11.39 -8.20
N LEU A 110 4.77 12.03 -8.39
CA LEU A 110 3.94 11.90 -9.59
C LEU A 110 3.56 13.30 -10.07
N VAL A 111 3.86 13.58 -11.34
CA VAL A 111 3.54 14.85 -11.99
C VAL A 111 2.80 14.57 -13.30
N ILE A 112 1.60 15.12 -13.42
CA ILE A 112 0.74 15.04 -14.61
C ILE A 112 0.34 16.47 -14.96
N PHE A 113 0.97 17.03 -16.00
CA PHE A 113 0.85 18.46 -16.31
C PHE A 113 0.55 18.70 -17.79
N GLU A 114 -0.47 19.52 -18.07
CA GLU A 114 -0.87 19.90 -19.44
C GLU A 114 -1.06 18.69 -20.38
N MET A 115 -1.72 17.63 -19.90
CA MET A 115 -2.10 16.47 -20.72
C MET A 115 -3.42 16.75 -21.43
N THR A 116 -3.37 16.96 -22.75
CA THR A 116 -4.49 17.54 -23.52
C THR A 116 -5.68 16.61 -23.70
N ASN A 117 -5.49 15.29 -23.70
CA ASN A 117 -6.54 14.31 -24.00
C ASN A 117 -6.74 13.28 -22.88
N LEU A 118 -6.07 13.47 -21.74
CA LEU A 118 -6.12 12.53 -20.63
C LEU A 118 -7.47 12.64 -19.92
N LYS A 119 -8.24 11.55 -19.94
CA LYS A 119 -9.59 11.45 -19.37
C LYS A 119 -9.58 10.91 -17.95
N ASP A 120 -8.64 10.03 -17.64
CA ASP A 120 -8.44 9.47 -16.30
C ASP A 120 -6.96 9.12 -16.06
N ILE A 121 -6.57 9.03 -14.79
CA ILE A 121 -5.22 8.58 -14.43
C ILE A 121 -5.10 7.07 -14.68
N GLY A 122 -6.13 6.29 -14.34
CA GLY A 122 -6.21 4.87 -14.68
C GLY A 122 -5.15 3.95 -14.05
N LEU A 123 -4.32 4.43 -13.12
CA LEU A 123 -3.30 3.63 -12.43
C LEU A 123 -3.94 2.74 -11.34
N TYR A 124 -4.84 1.84 -11.75
CA TYR A 124 -5.70 1.07 -10.83
C TYR A 124 -4.98 0.07 -9.93
N ASN A 125 -3.71 -0.22 -10.20
CA ASN A 125 -2.86 -1.04 -9.35
C ASN A 125 -1.90 -0.23 -8.47
N LEU A 126 -1.88 1.11 -8.56
CA LEU A 126 -1.02 1.94 -7.73
C LEU A 126 -1.49 1.85 -6.28
N ARG A 127 -0.63 1.31 -5.41
CA ARG A 127 -0.92 1.06 -4.00
C ARG A 127 -0.17 1.99 -3.07
N ASN A 128 1.02 2.43 -3.45
CA ASN A 128 1.87 3.20 -2.55
C ASN A 128 2.76 4.20 -3.31
N ILE A 129 2.73 5.44 -2.86
CA ILE A 129 3.78 6.42 -3.12
C ILE A 129 4.51 6.66 -1.80
N THR A 130 5.72 6.12 -1.69
CA THR A 130 6.41 6.02 -0.39
C THR A 130 6.91 7.38 0.11
N ARG A 131 7.28 8.27 -0.81
CA ARG A 131 7.78 9.61 -0.48
C ARG A 131 7.40 10.59 -1.57
N GLY A 132 7.06 11.82 -1.17
CA GLY A 132 6.69 12.91 -2.06
C GLY A 132 5.18 13.06 -2.23
N ALA A 133 4.78 14.21 -2.74
CA ALA A 133 3.38 14.53 -3.05
C ALA A 133 3.07 14.24 -4.53
N ILE A 134 1.83 14.50 -4.94
CA ILE A 134 1.44 14.49 -6.37
C ILE A 134 1.13 15.90 -6.86
N ARG A 135 1.42 16.15 -8.14
CA ARG A 135 1.04 17.37 -8.86
C ARG A 135 0.23 17.00 -10.09
N ILE A 136 -1.05 17.35 -10.10
CA ILE A 136 -1.96 17.09 -11.22
C ILE A 136 -2.56 18.43 -11.63
N GLU A 137 -2.09 18.98 -12.74
CA GLU A 137 -2.38 20.37 -13.07
C GLU A 137 -2.67 20.59 -14.57
N LYS A 138 -3.66 21.45 -14.86
CA LYS A 138 -4.00 21.89 -16.23
C LYS A 138 -4.37 20.76 -17.20
N ASN A 139 -5.04 19.72 -16.72
CA ASN A 139 -5.54 18.63 -17.58
C ASN A 139 -7.04 18.84 -17.83
N ALA A 140 -7.38 19.48 -18.95
CA ALA A 140 -8.73 20.02 -19.21
C ALA A 140 -9.82 18.94 -19.34
N ASP A 141 -9.47 17.74 -19.77
CA ASP A 141 -10.39 16.61 -19.97
C ASP A 141 -10.36 15.59 -18.82
N LEU A 142 -9.53 15.80 -17.80
CA LEU A 142 -9.24 14.82 -16.75
C LEU A 142 -10.35 14.74 -15.70
N CYS A 143 -11.01 13.59 -15.63
CA CYS A 143 -12.01 13.19 -14.65
C CYS A 143 -11.48 12.07 -13.73
N TYR A 144 -12.33 11.48 -12.88
CA TYR A 144 -11.96 10.44 -11.91
C TYR A 144 -10.91 10.90 -10.87
N LEU A 145 -10.89 12.20 -10.54
CA LEU A 145 -9.97 12.75 -9.52
C LEU A 145 -10.58 12.69 -8.12
N SER A 146 -11.86 13.03 -7.97
CA SER A 146 -12.59 13.01 -6.69
C SER A 146 -12.98 11.60 -6.24
N THR A 147 -12.95 10.63 -7.16
CA THR A 147 -13.24 9.22 -6.88
C THR A 147 -12.03 8.46 -6.36
N VAL A 148 -10.83 9.05 -6.35
CA VAL A 148 -9.61 8.42 -5.82
C VAL A 148 -9.30 8.97 -4.43
N ASP A 149 -9.21 8.06 -3.46
CA ASP A 149 -8.76 8.36 -2.10
C ASP A 149 -7.23 8.29 -2.02
N TRP A 150 -6.58 9.43 -2.18
CA TRP A 150 -5.12 9.55 -2.11
C TRP A 150 -4.55 9.21 -0.73
N SER A 151 -5.34 9.29 0.35
CA SER A 151 -4.89 8.94 1.70
C SER A 151 -4.59 7.45 1.88
N LEU A 152 -5.15 6.60 1.00
CA LEU A 152 -4.84 5.19 0.95
C LEU A 152 -3.53 4.87 0.20
N ILE A 153 -2.98 5.85 -0.52
CA ILE A 153 -1.84 5.68 -1.43
C ILE A 153 -0.58 6.39 -0.89
N LEU A 154 -0.73 7.55 -0.25
CA LEU A 154 0.40 8.37 0.20
C LEU A 154 0.08 9.12 1.50
N ASP A 155 1.09 9.34 2.34
CA ASP A 155 0.93 9.97 3.66
C ASP A 155 0.83 11.50 3.56
N ALA A 156 1.59 12.12 2.66
CA ALA A 156 1.72 13.56 2.53
C ALA A 156 0.58 14.22 1.71
N VAL A 157 -0.68 13.81 1.92
CA VAL A 157 -1.83 14.25 1.13
C VAL A 157 -2.02 15.76 1.18
N SER A 158 -1.72 16.39 2.31
CA SER A 158 -1.80 17.85 2.49
C SER A 158 -0.88 18.64 1.56
N ASN A 159 0.15 18.01 1.01
CA ASN A 159 1.10 18.63 0.08
C ASN A 159 0.74 18.40 -1.39
N ASN A 160 -0.37 17.69 -1.68
CA ASN A 160 -0.81 17.45 -3.05
C ASN A 160 -1.26 18.76 -3.70
N TYR A 161 -0.89 18.94 -4.97
CA TYR A 161 -1.28 20.09 -5.77
C TYR A 161 -2.15 19.64 -6.95
N ILE A 162 -3.46 19.81 -6.83
CA ILE A 162 -4.45 19.39 -7.83
C ILE A 162 -5.29 20.60 -8.25
N VAL A 163 -4.94 21.25 -9.36
CA VAL A 163 -5.55 22.54 -9.77
C VAL A 163 -5.71 22.63 -11.29
N GLY A 164 -6.79 23.26 -11.76
CA GLY A 164 -6.98 23.55 -13.19
C GLY A 164 -7.28 22.31 -14.05
N ASN A 165 -7.81 21.25 -13.44
CA ASN A 165 -8.34 20.09 -14.17
C ASN A 165 -9.84 20.26 -14.44
N LYS A 166 -10.47 19.31 -15.13
CA LYS A 166 -11.91 19.35 -15.38
C LYS A 166 -12.72 19.45 -14.08
N PRO A 167 -13.69 20.36 -13.96
CA PRO A 167 -14.51 20.48 -12.76
C PRO A 167 -15.30 19.18 -12.49
N PRO A 168 -15.34 18.67 -11.24
CA PRO A 168 -16.05 17.42 -10.92
C PRO A 168 -17.53 17.42 -11.31
N LYS A 169 -18.20 18.59 -11.31
CA LYS A 169 -19.60 18.73 -11.71
C LYS A 169 -19.83 18.50 -13.21
N GLU A 170 -18.81 18.69 -14.02
CA GLU A 170 -18.83 18.42 -15.47
C GLU A 170 -18.36 17.00 -15.79
N CYS A 171 -17.81 16.30 -14.78
CA CYS A 171 -17.48 14.89 -14.86
C CYS A 171 -18.71 14.07 -14.47
N GLY A 172 -19.12 13.16 -15.36
CA GLY A 172 -20.14 12.15 -15.07
C GLY A 172 -19.55 10.92 -14.39
N ASP A 173 -18.74 11.12 -13.35
CA ASP A 173 -17.96 10.05 -12.73
C ASP A 173 -18.89 9.01 -12.08
N LEU A 174 -18.93 7.82 -12.69
CA LEU A 174 -19.65 6.66 -12.18
C LEU A 174 -18.66 5.52 -11.96
N CYS A 175 -18.66 4.98 -10.74
CA CYS A 175 -17.85 3.82 -10.39
C CYS A 175 -18.54 2.50 -10.79
N PRO A 176 -17.77 1.42 -10.99
CA PRO A 176 -18.30 0.10 -11.31
C PRO A 176 -19.44 -0.36 -10.38
N GLY A 177 -20.53 -0.85 -10.96
CA GLY A 177 -21.67 -1.39 -10.22
C GLY A 177 -22.50 -0.34 -9.47
N THR A 178 -22.25 0.96 -9.64
CA THR A 178 -23.07 2.01 -8.98
C THR A 178 -24.54 1.96 -9.40
N MET A 179 -24.80 1.51 -10.64
CA MET A 179 -26.14 1.36 -11.21
C MET A 179 -26.71 -0.06 -11.06
N GLU A 180 -25.95 -0.96 -10.43
CA GLU A 180 -26.34 -2.36 -10.23
C GLU A 180 -26.80 -2.57 -8.78
N GLU A 181 -27.57 -3.64 -8.53
CA GLU A 181 -28.07 -3.95 -7.17
C GLU A 181 -26.94 -4.19 -6.16
N LYS A 182 -25.76 -4.58 -6.64
CA LYS A 182 -24.58 -4.83 -5.82
C LYS A 182 -23.41 -3.96 -6.29
N PRO A 183 -23.15 -2.83 -5.63
CA PRO A 183 -21.99 -2.00 -5.95
C PRO A 183 -20.69 -2.77 -5.70
N LEU A 184 -19.75 -2.66 -6.64
CA LEU A 184 -18.50 -3.42 -6.63
C LEU A 184 -17.38 -2.71 -5.87
N CYS A 185 -17.44 -1.39 -5.75
CA CYS A 185 -16.37 -0.59 -5.17
C CYS A 185 -16.63 -0.28 -3.70
N GLU A 186 -15.54 -0.16 -2.95
CA GLU A 186 -15.58 0.30 -1.57
C GLU A 186 -15.85 1.81 -1.48
N LYS A 187 -16.37 2.24 -0.32
CA LYS A 187 -16.59 3.65 -0.01
C LYS A 187 -15.64 4.13 1.08
N THR A 188 -15.19 5.37 0.97
CA THR A 188 -14.45 6.05 2.05
C THR A 188 -14.96 7.48 2.20
N THR A 189 -14.52 8.19 3.24
CA THR A 189 -14.86 9.60 3.45
C THR A 189 -13.70 10.50 3.03
N ILE A 190 -13.92 11.39 2.08
CA ILE A 190 -12.96 12.45 1.70
C ILE A 190 -13.67 13.78 1.88
N ASN A 191 -13.09 14.71 2.64
CA ASN A 191 -13.67 16.05 2.88
C ASN A 191 -15.15 16.01 3.33
N ASN A 192 -15.50 15.07 4.22
CA ASN A 192 -16.86 14.79 4.70
C ASN A 192 -17.84 14.21 3.66
N GLU A 193 -17.36 13.80 2.49
CA GLU A 193 -18.15 13.12 1.47
C GLU A 193 -17.88 11.61 1.47
N TYR A 194 -18.90 10.83 1.83
CA TYR A 194 -18.86 9.37 1.82
C TYR A 194 -19.35 8.81 0.48
N ASN A 195 -18.41 8.38 -0.37
CA ASN A 195 -18.68 7.98 -1.76
C ASN A 195 -17.81 6.80 -2.20
N TYR A 196 -18.20 6.15 -3.31
CA TYR A 196 -17.47 5.04 -3.93
C TYR A 196 -16.10 5.48 -4.44
N ARG A 197 -15.12 4.57 -4.37
CA ARG A 197 -13.75 4.82 -4.80
C ARG A 197 -13.37 4.01 -6.02
N CYS A 198 -13.00 4.70 -7.09
CA CYS A 198 -12.64 4.11 -8.37
C CYS A 198 -11.63 4.95 -9.14
N TRP A 199 -10.83 4.26 -9.95
CA TRP A 199 -9.86 4.88 -10.87
C TRP A 199 -10.47 5.19 -12.23
N THR A 200 -11.46 4.40 -12.66
CA THR A 200 -12.17 4.52 -13.94
C THR A 200 -13.60 3.98 -13.80
N THR A 201 -14.41 4.10 -14.86
CA THR A 201 -15.74 3.46 -14.98
C THR A 201 -15.74 1.96 -14.68
N ASN A 202 -14.61 1.28 -14.91
CA ASN A 202 -14.51 -0.19 -14.93
C ASN A 202 -13.52 -0.74 -13.89
N ARG A 203 -12.90 0.12 -13.07
CA ARG A 203 -11.87 -0.28 -12.10
C ARG A 203 -12.04 0.45 -10.77
N CYS A 204 -12.38 -0.30 -9.73
CA CYS A 204 -12.43 0.19 -8.36
C CYS A 204 -11.03 0.53 -7.83
N GLN A 205 -10.96 1.45 -6.87
CA GLN A 205 -9.76 1.66 -6.09
C GLN A 205 -9.69 0.56 -5.06
N LYS A 206 -8.67 -0.29 -5.20
CA LYS A 206 -8.45 -1.39 -4.29
C LYS A 206 -7.97 -0.85 -2.95
N THR A 207 -8.60 -1.27 -1.86
CA THR A 207 -8.16 -0.87 -0.52
C THR A 207 -6.95 -1.71 -0.08
N PRO A 208 -6.12 -1.23 0.86
CA PRO A 208 -4.99 -2.00 1.36
C PRO A 208 -5.39 -3.30 2.11
N CYS A 209 -6.65 -3.48 2.47
CA CYS A 209 -7.14 -4.63 3.23
C CYS A 209 -7.74 -5.76 2.35
N GLU A 210 -7.85 -5.55 1.04
CA GLU A 210 -8.33 -6.57 0.09
C GLU A 210 -7.31 -7.66 -0.23
N ASP A 211 -6.07 -7.51 0.22
CA ASP A 211 -5.06 -8.58 0.11
C ASP A 211 -5.08 -9.40 1.40
N TRP A 212 -5.96 -10.40 1.48
CA TRP A 212 -6.11 -11.28 2.66
C TRP A 212 -4.80 -11.97 3.08
N SER A 213 -3.79 -11.98 2.23
CA SER A 213 -2.42 -12.40 2.54
C SER A 213 -1.72 -11.54 3.60
N ILE A 214 -2.21 -10.32 3.88
CA ILE A 214 -1.60 -9.37 4.84
C ILE A 214 -2.35 -9.36 6.19
N CYS A 215 -3.57 -9.90 6.27
CA CYS A 215 -4.41 -9.89 7.47
C CYS A 215 -4.50 -11.24 8.21
N LEU A 216 -3.80 -12.28 7.74
CA LEU A 216 -3.66 -13.53 8.50
C LEU A 216 -2.84 -13.22 9.76
N PHE A 217 -3.35 -13.62 10.93
CA PHE A 217 -2.85 -13.31 12.29
C PHE A 217 -3.41 -12.06 12.99
N GLY A 218 -4.67 -11.70 12.75
CA GLY A 218 -5.43 -10.87 13.70
C GLY A 218 -4.94 -9.42 13.86
N ALA A 219 -4.15 -8.92 12.91
CA ALA A 219 -3.74 -7.52 12.88
C ALA A 219 -4.90 -6.67 12.36
N VAL A 220 -5.47 -5.84 13.24
CA VAL A 220 -6.26 -4.68 12.81
C VAL A 220 -5.32 -3.76 12.06
N CYS A 221 -5.53 -3.56 10.75
CA CYS A 221 -4.88 -2.48 10.02
C CYS A 221 -5.44 -1.15 10.54
N SER A 222 -4.88 -0.60 11.61
CA SER A 222 -5.04 0.83 11.88
C SER A 222 -4.35 1.62 10.76
N ALA A 223 -4.95 2.74 10.37
CA ALA A 223 -4.49 3.63 9.31
C ALA A 223 -3.21 4.42 9.69
N SER A 224 -2.17 3.68 10.10
CA SER A 224 -0.84 4.17 10.43
C SER A 224 0.15 3.15 9.87
N ARG A 225 0.30 3.13 8.54
CA ARG A 225 1.06 2.12 7.81
C ARG A 225 2.49 2.59 7.57
N LEU A 226 3.33 2.34 8.57
CA LEU A 226 4.73 1.87 8.51
C LEU A 226 5.37 2.05 9.90
N GLN A 227 4.78 1.44 10.92
CA GLN A 227 5.57 1.00 12.07
C GLN A 227 5.64 -0.52 12.01
N GLN A 228 6.85 -1.02 12.22
CA GLN A 228 7.24 -2.42 12.17
C GLN A 228 6.15 -3.30 12.78
N ALA A 229 5.77 -4.37 12.08
CA ALA A 229 4.98 -5.43 12.67
C ALA A 229 5.77 -5.99 13.87
N GLN A 230 5.45 -5.55 15.09
CA GLN A 230 5.88 -6.26 16.29
C GLN A 230 4.99 -7.50 16.39
N VAL A 231 5.59 -8.66 16.09
CA VAL A 231 4.97 -9.95 16.35
C VAL A 231 4.80 -10.07 17.86
N LEU A 232 3.57 -9.90 18.36
CA LEU A 232 3.21 -10.39 19.69
C LEU A 232 3.21 -11.91 19.61
N GLN A 233 4.35 -12.54 19.87
CA GLN A 233 4.41 -13.97 20.11
C GLN A 233 3.68 -14.24 21.43
N THR A 234 2.40 -14.63 21.35
CA THR A 234 1.80 -15.38 22.45
C THR A 234 2.37 -16.79 22.36
N THR A 235 3.33 -17.11 23.23
CA THR A 235 3.74 -18.49 23.45
C THR A 235 2.54 -19.25 23.97
N LYS A 236 1.93 -20.05 23.10
CA LYS A 236 1.00 -21.09 23.47
C LYS A 236 1.80 -22.12 24.28
N VAL A 237 1.63 -22.09 25.60
CA VAL A 237 2.05 -23.21 26.44
C VAL A 237 0.94 -24.24 26.29
N ASP A 238 1.17 -25.22 25.42
CA ASP A 238 0.37 -26.43 25.38
C ASP A 238 0.56 -27.17 26.71
N HIS A 239 -0.48 -27.19 27.53
CA HIS A 239 -0.68 -28.22 28.55
C HIS A 239 -2.08 -28.78 28.37
N ASP A 240 -2.15 -29.91 27.67
CA ASP A 240 -3.22 -30.89 27.81
C ASP A 240 -3.21 -31.37 29.27
N VAL A 241 -4.25 -31.00 30.02
CA VAL A 241 -4.76 -31.82 31.13
C VAL A 241 -6.29 -31.74 31.07
N ASP A 242 -6.87 -32.80 30.55
CA ASP A 242 -8.30 -33.10 30.59
C ASP A 242 -8.68 -33.48 32.02
N LEU A 243 -9.50 -32.68 32.72
CA LEU A 243 -10.29 -33.12 33.88
C LEU A 243 -11.56 -32.27 34.01
N ASP A 244 -12.69 -32.91 33.70
CA ASP A 244 -14.06 -32.53 34.06
C ASP A 244 -14.19 -32.00 35.49
N PHE A 245 -14.88 -30.88 35.71
CA PHE A 245 -15.62 -30.67 36.96
C PHE A 245 -16.86 -29.78 36.80
N GLN A 246 -17.88 -30.19 37.55
CA GLN A 246 -19.28 -29.79 37.52
C GLN A 246 -19.55 -28.33 37.94
N VAL A 247 -20.62 -27.78 37.37
CA VAL A 247 -21.25 -26.53 37.79
C VAL A 247 -21.85 -26.68 39.20
N VAL A 248 -21.43 -25.82 40.13
CA VAL A 248 -22.14 -25.60 41.40
C VAL A 248 -22.47 -24.10 41.53
N PRO A 249 -23.77 -23.70 41.61
CA PRO A 249 -24.16 -22.31 41.71
C PRO A 249 -24.22 -21.82 43.15
N GLY A 250 -23.75 -20.60 43.39
CA GLY A 250 -24.15 -19.79 44.54
C GLY A 250 -23.02 -19.41 45.50
N LYS A 251 -22.55 -18.16 45.38
CA LYS A 251 -22.33 -17.20 46.48
C LYS A 251 -21.84 -15.85 45.92
N ARG A 252 -22.48 -14.76 46.34
CA ARG A 252 -22.12 -13.37 45.98
C ARG A 252 -20.85 -12.93 46.73
N PRO A 253 -19.97 -12.10 46.13
CA PRO A 253 -18.90 -11.44 46.88
C PRO A 253 -19.44 -10.22 47.65
N VAL A 254 -18.94 -10.05 48.88
CA VAL A 254 -19.09 -8.86 49.72
C VAL A 254 -17.87 -7.97 49.50
N ALA A 255 -18.10 -6.67 49.26
CA ALA A 255 -17.04 -5.66 49.17
C ALA A 255 -16.55 -5.26 50.57
N LEU A 256 -15.24 -5.06 50.73
CA LEU A 256 -14.66 -4.38 51.88
C LEU A 256 -13.58 -3.39 51.44
N ASP A 257 -13.56 -2.30 52.20
CA ASP A 257 -13.20 -0.94 51.83
C ASP A 257 -11.72 -0.60 52.02
N LYS A 258 -11.32 0.53 51.42
CA LYS A 258 -9.99 1.15 51.44
C LYS A 258 -9.54 1.58 52.85
N LYS A 259 -8.22 1.60 53.10
CA LYS A 259 -7.55 2.68 53.86
C LYS A 259 -6.05 2.81 53.53
N ALA A 260 -5.61 4.06 53.42
CA ALA A 260 -4.28 4.51 53.02
C ALA A 260 -3.40 4.91 54.23
N GLY A 261 -2.09 4.95 54.04
CA GLY A 261 -1.09 5.57 54.93
C GLY A 261 0.25 5.80 54.19
N PRO A 262 0.90 7.00 54.24
CA PRO A 262 2.18 7.33 53.58
C PRO A 262 3.32 7.59 54.62
N PRO A 263 4.45 8.25 54.26
CA PRO A 263 5.54 7.85 53.35
C PRO A 263 6.92 7.91 54.04
N GLU A 264 7.98 7.33 53.46
CA GLU A 264 9.36 7.71 53.83
C GLU A 264 10.32 7.65 52.63
N GLN A 265 11.16 8.68 52.53
CA GLN A 265 12.12 8.94 51.46
C GLN A 265 13.48 8.32 51.78
N MET A 266 14.31 8.08 50.76
CA MET A 266 15.52 8.87 50.43
C MET A 266 16.70 8.03 49.88
N HIS A 267 17.38 8.64 48.89
CA HIS A 267 18.77 8.48 48.43
C HIS A 267 19.14 7.65 47.17
N SER A 268 19.67 8.46 46.24
CA SER A 268 20.45 8.25 45.01
C SER A 268 21.56 7.20 45.07
N SER A 269 21.80 6.48 43.95
CA SER A 269 23.11 6.45 43.26
C SER A 269 23.03 5.71 41.92
N PHE A 270 23.58 6.34 40.88
CA PHE A 270 23.86 5.75 39.56
C PHE A 270 25.01 4.73 39.66
N VAL A 271 24.82 3.53 39.12
CA VAL A 271 25.91 2.64 38.68
C VAL A 271 25.46 1.99 37.36
N PHE A 272 26.19 2.28 36.27
CA PHE A 272 26.12 1.49 35.05
C PHE A 272 26.87 0.18 35.28
N SER A 273 26.19 -0.97 35.11
CA SER A 273 26.85 -2.24 34.89
C SER A 273 26.08 -3.03 33.82
N TRP A 274 26.80 -3.46 32.79
CA TRP A 274 26.31 -4.33 31.73
C TRP A 274 26.20 -5.75 32.29
N GLU A 275 25.00 -6.24 32.56
CA GLU A 275 24.77 -7.66 32.85
C GLU A 275 23.34 -8.09 32.47
N LEU A 276 23.29 -8.92 31.43
CA LEU A 276 22.38 -10.05 31.17
C LEU A 276 20.85 -9.88 31.39
N LEU A 277 20.17 -9.99 30.25
CA LEU A 277 18.73 -10.20 30.05
C LEU A 277 18.13 -11.29 30.97
N SER A 278 17.06 -10.94 31.69
CA SER A 278 15.92 -11.82 31.99
C SER A 278 14.67 -10.99 32.34
N PRO A 279 13.49 -11.25 31.74
CA PRO A 279 12.30 -10.41 31.91
C PRO A 279 11.37 -10.93 33.02
N GLN A 280 11.05 -10.10 34.01
CA GLN A 280 9.80 -10.22 34.75
C GLN A 280 8.90 -9.02 34.43
N ASN A 281 7.79 -9.34 33.77
CA ASN A 281 6.76 -8.42 33.30
C ASN A 281 6.17 -7.58 34.43
N THR A 282 6.24 -6.26 34.27
CA THR A 282 5.22 -5.33 34.79
C THR A 282 4.69 -4.55 33.59
N LEU A 283 3.56 -4.99 33.02
CA LEU A 283 2.83 -4.19 32.04
C LEU A 283 1.76 -3.40 32.79
N ALA A 284 1.92 -2.08 32.75
CA ALA A 284 0.91 -1.12 33.12
C ALA A 284 -0.33 -1.30 32.22
N LEU A 285 -1.50 -1.47 32.84
CA LEU A 285 -2.79 -1.41 32.15
C LEU A 285 -3.05 0.04 31.72
N LEU A 286 -2.95 0.32 30.42
CA LEU A 286 -3.62 1.47 29.81
C LEU A 286 -5.09 1.07 29.61
N SER A 287 -5.98 1.73 30.35
CA SER A 287 -7.43 1.61 30.24
C SER A 287 -7.89 2.12 28.86
N CYS A 288 -8.51 1.24 28.06
CA CYS A 288 -9.31 1.66 26.92
C CYS A 288 -10.75 1.86 27.40
N SER A 289 -11.18 3.11 27.48
CA SER A 289 -12.55 3.48 27.79
C SER A 289 -13.50 3.06 26.66
N GLN A 290 -14.63 2.48 27.08
CA GLN A 290 -15.78 2.07 26.30
C GLN A 290 -16.18 3.07 25.18
N CYS A 291 -16.43 2.55 23.98
CA CYS A 291 -17.51 3.05 23.13
C CYS A 291 -18.66 2.04 23.26
N GLY A 292 -19.68 2.42 24.04
CA GLY A 292 -20.95 1.70 24.11
C GLY A 292 -22.03 2.41 23.28
N GLY A 293 -23.09 1.65 22.98
CA GLY A 293 -24.37 2.16 22.46
C GLY A 293 -24.55 1.99 20.98
#